data_AF-N8XE37-F1
#
_entry.id   AF-N8XE37-F1
#
_cell.length_a   1.000
_cell.length_b   1.000
_cell.length_c   1.000
_cell.angle_alpha   90.00
_cell.angle_beta   90.00
_cell.angle_gamma   90.00
#
_symmetry.space_group_name_H-M   'P 1'
#
loop_
_entity.id
_entity.type
_entity.pdbx_description
1 polymer ?
#
loop_
_entity_poly.entity_id
_entity_poly.type
_entity_poly.pdbx_seq_one_letter_code
_entity_poly.pdbx_strand_id
1 'polypeptide(L)'
;MKKFVFIILMTGCMGNSFAASIEQYVNAVHKIRESYAQDLRGFLRSLDPQLTQFSPEQQAKYCGINQRYIQDMSGAIEQNRSSLPPQYANMSRQDLIKQVVESKEMQMLAKYNVQCDFK
;
A
#
# COMPACT_ATOMS: atom_id res chain seq x y z
N MET A 1 -26.20 -43.75 -40.07
CA MET A 1 -24.84 -43.39 -39.61
C MET A 1 -24.33 -42.19 -40.40
N LYS A 2 -24.19 -41.01 -39.77
CA LYS A 2 -23.05 -40.08 -39.91
C LYS A 2 -23.27 -38.93 -38.93
N LYS A 3 -22.55 -38.95 -37.80
CA LYS A 3 -22.59 -37.92 -36.77
C LYS A 3 -21.65 -36.80 -37.21
N PHE A 4 -22.17 -35.60 -37.46
CA PHE A 4 -21.35 -34.40 -37.60
C PHE A 4 -21.39 -33.64 -36.29
N VAL A 5 -20.42 -33.94 -35.42
CA VAL A 5 -20.15 -33.14 -34.23
C VAL A 5 -19.18 -32.04 -34.65
N PHE A 6 -19.69 -30.81 -34.78
CA PHE A 6 -18.87 -29.61 -34.88
C PHE A 6 -18.27 -29.33 -33.50
N ILE A 7 -17.00 -29.67 -33.32
CA ILE A 7 -16.22 -29.24 -32.14
C ILE A 7 -15.77 -27.81 -32.42
N ILE A 8 -16.51 -26.86 -31.83
CA ILE A 8 -16.17 -25.45 -31.77
C ILE A 8 -15.35 -25.19 -30.50
N LEU A 9 -14.26 -24.44 -30.68
CA LEU A 9 -13.47 -23.68 -29.70
C LEU A 9 -12.90 -24.45 -28.49
N MET A 10 -11.60 -24.74 -28.57
CA MET A 10 -10.70 -24.67 -27.41
C MET A 10 -9.54 -23.76 -27.79
N THR A 11 -9.85 -22.47 -27.99
CA THR A 11 -8.84 -21.43 -28.11
C THR A 11 -8.84 -20.63 -26.81
N GLY A 12 -7.75 -20.75 -26.05
CA GLY A 12 -7.32 -19.71 -25.12
C GLY A 12 -7.93 -19.74 -23.71
N CYS A 13 -7.39 -20.61 -22.84
CA CYS A 13 -7.34 -20.32 -21.40
C CYS A 13 -5.88 -20.15 -20.95
N MET A 14 -5.15 -19.24 -21.59
CA MET A 14 -3.95 -18.62 -21.00
C MET A 14 -4.32 -17.22 -20.51
N GLY A 15 -5.32 -17.12 -19.64
CA GLY A 15 -5.76 -15.86 -19.03
C GLY A 15 -5.77 -15.86 -17.50
N ASN A 16 -5.52 -17.01 -16.86
CA ASN A 16 -5.74 -17.18 -15.42
C ASN A 16 -4.68 -16.49 -14.54
N SER A 17 -3.54 -16.08 -15.10
CA SER A 17 -2.45 -15.46 -14.32
C SER A 17 -2.64 -13.96 -14.09
N PHE A 18 -3.31 -13.25 -14.99
CA PHE A 18 -3.47 -11.78 -14.89
C PHE A 18 -4.61 -11.37 -13.95
N ALA A 19 -5.69 -12.15 -13.88
CA ALA A 19 -6.80 -11.85 -12.98
C ALA A 19 -6.44 -12.12 -11.50
N ALA A 20 -5.71 -13.22 -11.24
CA ALA A 20 -5.33 -13.61 -9.89
C ALA A 20 -4.33 -12.62 -9.24
N SER A 21 -3.39 -12.06 -9.99
CA SER A 21 -2.41 -11.09 -9.49
C SER A 21 -3.02 -9.72 -9.19
N ILE A 22 -4.01 -9.28 -9.98
CA ILE A 22 -4.75 -8.04 -9.66
C ILE A 22 -5.55 -8.22 -8.37
N GLU A 23 -6.22 -9.37 -8.19
CA GLU A 23 -6.94 -9.67 -6.96
C GLU A 23 -6.00 -9.75 -5.75
N GLN A 24 -4.82 -10.38 -5.91
CA GLN A 24 -3.78 -10.42 -4.89
C GLN A 24 -3.30 -9.02 -4.50
N TYR A 25 -3.05 -8.15 -5.48
CA TYR A 25 -2.67 -6.76 -5.22
C TYR A 25 -3.74 -6.00 -4.45
N VAL A 26 -5.01 -6.07 -4.90
CA VAL A 26 -6.13 -5.38 -4.24
C VAL A 26 -6.29 -5.86 -2.81
N ASN A 27 -6.24 -7.17 -2.58
CA ASN A 27 -6.33 -7.76 -1.24
C ASN A 27 -5.14 -7.35 -0.35
N ALA A 28 -3.93 -7.31 -0.91
CA ALA A 28 -2.74 -6.85 -0.20
C ALA A 28 -2.88 -5.37 0.20
N VAL A 29 -3.22 -4.49 -0.75
CA VAL A 29 -3.42 -3.05 -0.49
C VAL A 29 -4.50 -2.81 0.55
N HIS A 30 -5.61 -3.57 0.51
CA HIS A 30 -6.67 -3.47 1.50
C HIS A 30 -6.14 -3.76 2.91
N LYS A 31 -5.47 -4.91 3.09
CA LYS A 31 -4.86 -5.29 4.38
C LYS A 31 -3.82 -4.28 4.87
N ILE A 32 -2.97 -3.79 3.98
CA ILE A 32 -1.93 -2.80 4.30
C ILE A 32 -2.57 -1.51 4.82
N ARG A 33 -3.63 -1.02 4.15
CA ARG A 33 -4.35 0.18 4.56
C ARG A 33 -5.10 0.01 5.88
N GLU A 34 -5.71 -1.15 6.11
CA GLU A 34 -6.37 -1.46 7.38
C GLU A 34 -5.38 -1.46 8.54
N SER A 35 -4.24 -2.16 8.37
CA SER A 35 -3.15 -2.20 9.36
C SER A 35 -2.62 -0.80 9.65
N TYR A 36 -2.31 -0.03 8.61
CA TYR A 36 -1.85 1.36 8.76
C TYR A 36 -2.86 2.23 9.50
N ALA A 37 -4.15 2.14 9.15
CA ALA A 37 -5.19 2.92 9.82
C ALA A 37 -5.34 2.52 11.30
N GLN A 38 -5.22 1.24 11.63
CA GLN A 38 -5.25 0.75 13.01
C GLN A 38 -4.05 1.26 13.80
N ASP A 39 -2.83 1.09 13.27
CA ASP A 39 -1.58 1.53 13.91
C ASP A 39 -1.58 3.05 14.12
N LEU A 40 -1.95 3.82 13.10
CA LEU A 40 -1.98 5.27 13.17
C LEU A 40 -3.03 5.77 14.17
N ARG A 41 -4.26 5.23 14.15
CA ARG A 41 -5.28 5.59 15.14
C ARG A 41 -4.86 5.22 16.55
N GLY A 42 -4.22 4.06 16.72
CA GLY A 42 -3.67 3.63 18.00
C GLY A 42 -2.60 4.59 18.51
N PHE A 43 -1.69 5.02 17.64
CA PHE A 43 -0.69 6.03 17.94
C PHE A 43 -1.34 7.37 18.34
N LEU A 44 -2.25 7.91 17.52
CA LEU A 44 -2.91 9.19 17.79
C LEU A 44 -3.68 9.18 19.12
N ARG A 45 -4.36 8.08 19.46
CA ARG A 45 -5.06 7.93 20.75
C ARG A 45 -4.12 7.84 21.95
N SER A 46 -2.85 7.48 21.73
CA SER A 46 -1.85 7.42 22.79
C SER A 46 -1.16 8.75 23.06
N LEU A 47 -1.41 9.78 22.25
CA LEU A 47 -0.84 11.11 22.45
C LEU A 47 -1.58 11.88 23.55
N ASP A 48 -0.83 12.65 24.33
CA ASP A 48 -1.40 13.64 25.26
C ASP A 48 -2.09 14.75 24.44
N PRO A 49 -3.36 15.09 24.71
CA PRO A 49 -4.05 16.20 24.04
C PRO A 49 -3.35 17.56 24.17
N GLN A 50 -2.54 17.75 25.21
CA GLN A 50 -1.77 18.98 25.45
C GLN A 50 -0.34 18.91 24.90
N LEU A 51 -0.02 17.86 24.15
CA LEU A 51 1.29 17.68 23.57
C LEU A 51 1.65 18.84 22.63
N THR A 52 2.83 19.41 22.83
CA THR A 52 3.40 20.49 22.00
C THR A 52 4.47 19.98 21.03
N GLN A 53 5.09 18.83 21.31
CA GLN A 53 6.10 18.17 20.48
C GLN A 53 6.14 16.67 20.79
N PHE A 54 6.54 15.84 19.81
CA PHE A 54 6.74 14.41 20.06
C PHE A 54 8.00 14.16 20.90
N SER A 55 7.93 13.19 21.80
CA SER A 55 9.13 12.57 22.37
C SER A 55 9.89 11.79 21.29
N PRO A 56 11.18 11.47 21.51
CA PRO A 56 11.95 10.62 20.60
C PRO A 56 11.26 9.28 20.31
N GLU A 57 10.63 8.67 21.33
CA GLU A 57 9.91 7.41 21.21
C GLU A 57 8.63 7.56 20.37
N GLN A 58 7.89 8.64 20.57
CA GLN A 58 6.69 8.95 19.78
C GLN A 58 7.04 9.21 18.32
N GLN A 59 8.12 9.96 18.06
CA GLN A 59 8.63 10.20 16.71
C GLN A 59 9.08 8.89 16.06
N ALA A 60 9.88 8.07 16.75
CA ALA A 60 10.32 6.79 16.23
C ALA A 60 9.13 5.86 15.91
N LYS A 61 8.12 5.82 16.78
CA LYS A 61 6.90 5.04 16.56
C LYS A 61 6.12 5.53 15.34
N TYR A 62 5.89 6.84 15.24
CA TYR A 62 5.16 7.43 14.12
C TYR A 62 5.88 7.23 12.78
N CYS A 63 7.19 7.48 12.75
CA CYS A 63 7.99 7.27 11.55
C CYS A 63 8.04 5.77 11.18
N GLY A 64 8.10 4.88 12.17
CA GLY A 64 8.04 3.43 11.96
C GLY A 64 6.72 2.96 11.31
N ILE A 65 5.57 3.51 11.73
CA ILE A 65 4.26 3.19 11.13
C ILE A 65 4.25 3.58 9.65
N ASN A 66 4.68 4.80 9.32
CA ASN A 66 4.71 5.28 7.94
C ASN A 66 5.76 4.55 7.09
N GLN A 67 6.94 4.26 7.65
CA GLN A 67 7.99 3.49 6.98
C GLN A 67 7.51 2.08 6.61
N ARG A 68 6.80 1.40 7.53
CA ARG A 68 6.21 0.10 7.27
C ARG A 68 5.17 0.17 6.15
N TYR A 69 4.29 1.17 6.18
CA TYR A 69 3.31 1.38 5.11
C TYR A 69 3.98 1.55 3.73
N ILE A 70 5.02 2.38 3.63
CA ILE A 70 5.79 2.58 2.39
C ILE A 70 6.41 1.26 1.91
N GLN A 71 7.03 0.51 2.83
CA GLN A 71 7.67 -0.77 2.54
C GLN A 71 6.66 -1.80 2.04
N ASP A 72 5.53 -1.94 2.72
CA ASP A 72 4.51 -2.94 2.39
C ASP A 72 3.82 -2.61 1.06
N MET A 73 3.50 -1.33 0.82
CA MET A 73 2.95 -0.86 -0.46
C MET A 73 3.94 -1.09 -1.61
N SER A 74 5.22 -0.77 -1.40
CA SER A 74 6.28 -1.02 -2.39
C SER A 74 6.38 -2.52 -2.71
N GLY A 75 6.34 -3.37 -1.68
CA GLY A 75 6.38 -4.83 -1.84
C GLY A 75 5.17 -5.37 -2.60
N ALA A 76 3.96 -4.88 -2.29
CA ALA A 76 2.75 -5.27 -3.00
C ALA A 76 2.78 -4.88 -4.48
N ILE A 77 3.32 -3.69 -4.81
CA ILE A 77 3.53 -3.28 -6.20
C ILE A 77 4.55 -4.20 -6.89
N GLU A 78 5.72 -4.42 -6.29
CA GLU A 78 6.78 -5.23 -6.91
C GLU A 78 6.32 -6.66 -7.20
N GLN A 79 5.64 -7.30 -6.24
CA GLN A 79 5.15 -8.67 -6.38
C GLN A 79 4.12 -8.84 -7.50
N ASN A 80 3.38 -7.76 -7.83
CA ASN A 80 2.29 -7.81 -8.81
C ASN A 80 2.57 -6.97 -10.06
N ARG A 81 3.75 -6.34 -10.18
CA ARG A 81 4.05 -5.26 -11.15
C ARG A 81 3.66 -5.60 -12.58
N SER A 82 3.97 -6.82 -13.03
CA SER A 82 3.70 -7.30 -14.39
C SER A 82 2.21 -7.33 -14.77
N SER A 83 1.34 -7.33 -13.76
CA SER A 83 -0.11 -7.43 -13.93
C SER A 83 -0.84 -6.16 -13.56
N LEU A 84 -0.12 -5.15 -13.05
CA LEU A 84 -0.71 -3.88 -12.67
C LEU A 84 -0.86 -2.95 -13.88
N PRO A 85 -1.93 -2.14 -13.91
CA PRO A 85 -2.02 -1.02 -14.82
C PRO A 85 -0.79 -0.09 -14.70
N PRO A 86 -0.32 0.55 -15.79
CA PRO A 86 0.91 1.35 -15.79
C PRO A 86 1.01 2.39 -14.69
N GLN A 87 -0.10 3.02 -14.30
CA GLN A 87 -0.15 4.02 -13.23
C GLN A 87 0.26 3.48 -11.85
N TYR A 88 0.13 2.17 -11.61
CA TYR A 88 0.57 1.52 -10.37
C TYR A 88 1.89 0.77 -10.57
N ALA A 89 2.08 0.15 -11.75
CA ALA A 89 3.30 -0.59 -12.06
C ALA A 89 4.55 0.30 -12.08
N ASN A 90 4.40 1.55 -12.54
CA ASN A 90 5.48 2.54 -12.64
C ASN A 90 5.71 3.31 -11.34
N MET A 91 4.89 3.08 -10.31
CA MET A 91 5.03 3.79 -9.04
C MET A 91 6.30 3.34 -8.33
N SER A 92 7.20 4.30 -8.08
CA SER A 92 8.43 4.06 -7.34
C SER A 92 8.22 4.18 -5.84
N ARG A 93 9.19 3.69 -5.07
CA ARG A 93 9.24 3.93 -3.63
C ARG A 93 9.26 5.43 -3.30
N GLN A 94 9.93 6.25 -4.11
CA GLN A 94 9.96 7.70 -3.91
C GLN A 94 8.58 8.35 -4.13
N ASP A 95 7.80 7.84 -5.09
CA ASP A 95 6.43 8.31 -5.29
C ASP A 95 5.55 7.98 -4.08
N LEU A 96 5.73 6.80 -3.47
CA LEU A 96 5.04 6.44 -2.24
C LEU A 96 5.47 7.30 -1.05
N ILE A 97 6.78 7.56 -0.89
CA ILE A 97 7.30 8.48 0.13
C ILE A 97 6.65 9.85 -0.03
N LYS A 98 6.62 10.38 -1.26
CA LYS A 98 6.01 11.65 -1.58
C LYS A 98 4.53 11.66 -1.19
N GLN A 99 3.76 10.64 -1.57
CA GLN A 99 2.35 10.52 -1.19
C GLN A 99 2.13 10.51 0.32
N VAL A 100 3.00 9.82 1.07
CA VAL A 100 2.93 9.80 2.53
C VAL A 100 3.22 11.19 3.09
N VAL A 101 4.33 11.82 2.71
CA VAL A 101 4.71 13.17 3.18
C VAL A 101 3.65 14.23 2.84
N GLU A 102 3.01 14.12 1.69
CA GLU A 102 1.94 15.02 1.24
C GLU A 102 0.55 14.66 1.80
N SER A 103 0.42 13.53 2.51
CA SER A 103 -0.84 13.12 3.14
C SER A 103 -1.33 14.12 4.17
N LYS A 104 -2.65 14.23 4.33
CA LYS A 104 -3.25 15.10 5.35
C LYS A 104 -2.79 14.71 6.75
N GLU A 105 -2.62 13.41 6.99
CA GLU A 105 -2.14 12.83 8.23
C GLU A 105 -0.74 13.33 8.60
N MET A 106 0.21 13.30 7.66
CA MET A 106 1.56 13.86 7.87
C MET A 106 1.52 15.37 8.07
N GLN A 107 0.75 16.09 7.24
CA GLN A 107 0.66 17.55 7.32
C GLN A 107 0.06 18.04 8.65
N MET A 108 -0.95 17.34 9.19
CA MET A 108 -1.53 17.64 10.49
C MET A 108 -0.52 17.52 11.64
N LEU A 109 0.44 16.59 11.51
CA LEU A 109 1.42 16.31 12.55
C LEU A 109 2.73 17.08 12.38
N ALA A 110 2.96 17.74 11.23
CA ALA A 110 4.14 18.56 10.98
C ALA A 110 4.37 19.64 12.05
N LYS A 111 3.31 20.20 12.64
CA LYS A 111 3.38 21.19 13.73
C LYS A 111 4.07 20.69 15.00
N TYR A 112 4.23 19.39 15.16
CA TYR A 112 4.92 18.76 16.30
C TYR A 112 6.41 18.51 16.02
N ASN A 113 6.98 19.13 14.97
CA ASN A 113 8.38 19.00 14.54
C ASN A 113 8.81 17.56 14.24
N VAL A 114 7.89 16.75 13.71
CA VAL A 114 8.16 15.37 13.36
C VAL A 114 9.04 15.31 12.12
N GLN A 115 10.22 14.72 12.25
CA GLN A 115 11.14 14.48 11.13
C GLN A 115 11.28 12.97 10.92
N CYS A 116 10.74 12.47 9.81
CA CYS A 116 10.91 11.08 9.41
C CYS A 116 11.88 11.00 8.24
N ASP A 117 12.98 10.27 8.43
CA ASP A 117 13.89 9.89 7.35
C ASP A 117 13.40 8.58 6.72
N PHE A 118 12.54 8.71 5.70
CA PHE A 118 12.01 7.55 5.00
C PHE A 118 13.06 7.00 4.03
N LYS A 119 13.38 5.71 4.19
CA LYS A 119 14.34 4.99 3.35
C LYS A 119 13.61 4.09 2.37
#